data_AF-A0A8T5SP51-F1
#
_entry.id   AF-A0A8T5SP51-F1
#
_cell.length_a   1.000
_cell.length_b   1.000
_cell.length_c   1.000
_cell.angle_alpha   90.00
_cell.angle_beta   90.00
_cell.angle_gamma   90.00
#
_symmetry.space_group_name_H-M   'P 1'
#
loop_
_entity.id
_entity.type
_entity.pdbx_description
1 polymer ?
#
loop_
_entity_poly.entity_id
_entity_poly.type
_entity_poly.pdbx_seq_one_letter_code
_entity_poly.pdbx_strand_id
1 'polypeptide(L)'
;MENLDKTGSYWPYLLFLPAEPDSRDEFIRSVLSSRLARGVLSSFDESGRVLQRDLVENLSHSNKSILTYLKTLNRFDLITTGTTIHHGKRVVYHELTKNGWGLARFYFEGLPSDVEELTTFLLEDYLVRLATLYRDEGLPESTLFEIFARTRAKAILDGSKNYPSPDFILFGASAYYTQIGCEKLPPVGGLTSCSSPVRHSGGPTVELALALAREGNETSLVSSVGNDMDGWNIIT
;
A
#
# COMPACT_ATOMS: atom_id res chain seq x y z
N MET A 1 -35.66 0.82 -4.17
CA MET A 1 -35.02 -0.48 -3.93
C MET A 1 -33.53 -0.19 -3.75
N GLU A 2 -33.11 0.01 -2.51
CA GLU A 2 -31.71 0.23 -2.17
C GLU A 2 -30.96 -1.09 -2.33
N ASN A 3 -30.12 -1.19 -3.36
CA ASN A 3 -29.00 -2.12 -3.33
C ASN A 3 -27.98 -1.54 -2.36
N LEU A 4 -28.15 -1.89 -1.08
CA LEU A 4 -27.07 -1.84 -0.11
C LEU A 4 -25.94 -2.72 -0.65
N ASP A 5 -24.88 -2.08 -1.13
CA ASP A 5 -23.57 -2.72 -1.36
C ASP A 5 -23.16 -3.38 -0.04
N LYS A 6 -23.42 -4.68 0.06
CA LYS A 6 -23.15 -5.52 1.23
C LYS A 6 -21.68 -5.94 1.35
N THR A 7 -20.80 -5.33 0.58
CA THR A 7 -19.35 -5.45 0.77
C THR A 7 -18.88 -4.21 1.47
N GLY A 8 -18.78 -4.27 2.80
CA GLY A 8 -18.07 -3.25 3.56
C GLY A 8 -16.67 -3.03 2.97
N SER A 9 -16.10 -1.84 3.18
CA SER A 9 -14.75 -1.50 2.72
C SER A 9 -13.76 -2.62 3.09
N TYR A 10 -13.19 -3.30 2.08
CA TYR A 10 -12.19 -4.33 2.30
C TYR A 10 -10.90 -3.66 2.76
N TRP A 11 -10.39 -4.09 3.91
CA TRP A 11 -9.11 -3.60 4.40
C TRP A 11 -7.96 -4.33 3.66
N PRO A 12 -6.98 -3.63 3.08
CA PRO A 12 -5.91 -4.27 2.31
C PRO A 12 -4.88 -4.92 3.25
N TYR A 13 -4.95 -6.25 3.43
CA TYR A 13 -3.94 -7.00 4.18
C TYR A 13 -3.03 -7.80 3.23
N LEU A 14 -1.72 -7.76 3.52
CA LEU A 14 -0.73 -8.65 2.91
C LEU A 14 -0.23 -9.63 3.97
N LEU A 15 -0.44 -10.92 3.71
CA LEU A 15 0.04 -12.00 4.55
C LEU A 15 1.01 -12.87 3.75
N PHE A 16 2.27 -12.89 4.17
CA PHE A 16 3.26 -13.79 3.59
C PHE A 16 3.10 -15.19 4.16
N LEU A 17 2.86 -16.15 3.28
CA LEU A 17 2.78 -17.56 3.63
C LEU A 17 4.04 -18.29 3.19
N PRO A 18 4.44 -19.37 3.89
CA PRO A 18 5.54 -20.21 3.44
C PRO A 18 5.32 -20.74 2.00
N ALA A 19 6.41 -20.78 1.24
CA ALA A 19 6.41 -21.30 -0.13
C ALA A 19 6.18 -22.81 -0.17
N GLU A 20 6.81 -23.55 0.74
CA GLU A 20 6.69 -25.01 0.84
C GLU A 20 5.30 -25.43 1.36
N PRO A 21 4.58 -26.35 0.67
CA PRO A 21 3.24 -26.79 1.07
C PRO A 21 3.14 -27.27 2.52
N ASP A 22 4.06 -28.12 2.98
CA ASP A 22 4.03 -28.67 4.34
C ASP A 22 4.23 -27.57 5.40
N SER A 23 5.13 -26.62 5.13
CA SER A 23 5.36 -25.47 6.02
C SER A 23 4.16 -24.54 6.04
N ARG A 24 3.46 -24.40 4.91
CA ARG A 24 2.23 -23.58 4.79
C ARG A 24 1.09 -24.20 5.57
N ASP A 25 0.88 -25.51 5.46
CA ASP A 25 -0.13 -26.23 6.23
C ASP A 25 0.14 -26.14 7.72
N GLU A 26 1.41 -26.28 8.12
CA GLU A 26 1.84 -26.09 9.50
C GLU A 26 1.58 -24.65 9.96
N PHE A 27 1.90 -23.63 9.15
CA PHE A 27 1.62 -22.23 9.47
C PHE A 27 0.12 -21.99 9.69
N ILE A 28 -0.73 -22.48 8.80
CA ILE A 28 -2.18 -22.32 8.90
C ILE A 28 -2.71 -22.94 10.20
N ARG A 29 -2.28 -24.16 10.54
CA ARG A 29 -2.75 -24.87 11.72
C ARG A 29 -2.19 -24.28 13.02
N SER A 30 -0.91 -23.94 13.02
CA SER A 30 -0.18 -23.56 14.24
C SER A 30 -0.27 -22.07 14.55
N VAL A 31 -0.33 -21.20 13.53
CA VAL A 31 -0.40 -19.74 13.68
C VAL A 31 -1.83 -19.28 13.46
N LEU A 32 -2.39 -19.44 12.26
CA LEU A 32 -3.67 -18.80 11.90
C LEU A 32 -4.87 -19.37 12.65
N SER A 33 -4.90 -20.69 12.86
CA SER A 33 -6.01 -21.39 13.52
C SER A 33 -5.87 -21.42 15.05
N SER A 34 -4.77 -20.91 15.60
CA SER A 34 -4.47 -21.01 17.02
C SER A 34 -5.22 -19.96 17.84
N ARG A 35 -6.01 -20.39 18.82
CA ARG A 35 -6.65 -19.46 19.78
C ARG A 35 -5.63 -18.69 20.61
N LEU A 36 -4.46 -19.29 20.85
CA LEU A 36 -3.35 -18.66 21.55
C LEU A 36 -2.69 -17.56 20.70
N ALA A 37 -2.78 -17.64 19.37
CA ALA A 37 -2.24 -16.63 18.46
C ALA A 37 -2.77 -15.25 18.74
N ARG A 38 -4.10 -15.15 18.85
CA ARG A 38 -4.78 -13.91 19.17
C ARG A 38 -4.26 -13.37 20.49
N GLY A 39 -4.30 -14.16 21.56
CA GLY A 39 -3.85 -13.73 22.89
C GLY A 39 -2.42 -13.18 22.90
N VAL A 40 -1.48 -13.92 22.31
CA VAL A 40 -0.07 -13.51 22.26
C VAL A 40 0.13 -12.27 21.39
N LEU A 41 -0.47 -12.22 20.19
CA LEU A 41 -0.32 -11.09 19.28
C LEU A 41 -0.98 -9.81 19.84
N SER A 42 -2.06 -9.91 20.63
CA SER A 42 -2.67 -8.74 21.33
C SER A 42 -1.81 -8.18 22.45
N SER A 43 -0.85 -8.95 22.96
CA SER A 43 -0.05 -8.53 24.11
C SER A 43 1.16 -7.69 23.72
N PHE A 44 1.47 -7.57 22.42
CA PHE A 44 2.48 -6.65 21.95
C PHE A 44 1.98 -5.21 22.07
N ASP A 45 2.84 -4.33 22.56
CA ASP A 45 2.55 -2.90 22.65
C ASP A 45 2.64 -2.20 21.28
N GLU A 46 2.42 -0.88 21.25
CA GLU A 46 2.51 -0.06 20.04
C GLU A 46 3.91 -0.06 19.40
N SER A 47 4.95 -0.37 20.18
CA SER A 47 6.32 -0.55 19.69
C SER A 47 6.56 -1.95 19.12
N GLY A 48 5.57 -2.83 19.21
CA GLY A 48 5.66 -4.21 18.75
C GLY A 48 6.51 -5.07 19.66
N ARG A 49 6.64 -4.71 20.95
CA ARG A 49 7.43 -5.46 21.93
C ARG A 49 6.55 -6.00 23.05
N VAL A 50 6.95 -7.14 23.62
CA VAL A 50 6.32 -7.70 24.83
C VAL A 50 7.36 -8.44 25.68
N LEU A 51 7.26 -8.34 27.00
CA LEU A 51 8.07 -9.17 27.88
C LEU A 51 7.47 -10.57 27.98
N GLN A 52 8.32 -11.60 27.95
CA GLN A 52 7.87 -12.99 28.06
C GLN A 52 7.14 -13.26 29.38
N ARG A 53 7.57 -12.60 30.47
CA ARG A 53 6.91 -12.73 31.77
C ARG A 53 5.47 -12.24 31.71
N ASP A 54 5.23 -11.12 31.03
CA ASP A 54 3.91 -10.52 30.94
C ASP A 54 2.96 -11.39 30.12
N LEU A 55 3.46 -12.07 29.08
CA LEU A 55 2.69 -13.10 28.37
C LEU A 55 2.28 -14.25 29.28
N VAL A 56 3.21 -14.73 30.11
CA VAL A 56 2.99 -15.84 31.05
C VAL A 56 2.00 -15.48 32.16
N GLU A 57 2.03 -14.23 32.63
CA GLU A 57 1.14 -13.74 33.70
C GLU A 57 -0.27 -13.41 33.20
N ASN A 58 -0.40 -12.88 31.98
CA ASN A 58 -1.68 -12.36 31.48
C ASN A 58 -2.49 -13.35 30.63
N LEU A 59 -1.86 -14.38 30.07
CA LEU A 59 -2.56 -15.36 29.24
C LEU A 59 -3.03 -16.56 30.06
N SER A 60 -4.30 -16.97 29.87
CA SER A 60 -4.89 -18.14 30.50
C SER A 60 -4.41 -19.47 29.89
N HIS A 61 -3.10 -19.63 29.71
CA HIS A 61 -2.46 -20.78 29.09
C HIS A 61 -1.23 -21.21 29.89
N SER A 62 -0.82 -22.47 29.77
CA SER A 62 0.38 -22.95 30.47
C SER A 62 1.64 -22.27 29.93
N ASN A 63 2.63 -22.03 30.80
CA ASN A 63 3.93 -21.47 30.42
C ASN A 63 4.56 -22.26 29.27
N LYS A 64 4.42 -23.59 29.29
CA LYS A 64 4.91 -24.48 28.23
C LYS A 64 4.24 -24.18 26.90
N SER A 65 2.91 -24.01 26.88
CA SER A 65 2.15 -23.68 25.68
C SER A 65 2.58 -22.34 25.08
N ILE A 66 2.75 -21.31 25.92
CA ILE A 66 3.19 -19.97 25.51
C ILE A 66 4.59 -20.04 24.89
N LEU A 67 5.54 -20.72 25.55
CA LEU A 67 6.90 -20.89 25.06
C LEU A 67 6.96 -21.67 23.75
N THR A 68 6.18 -22.75 23.62
CA THR A 68 6.09 -23.49 22.37
C THR A 68 5.57 -22.60 21.24
N TYR A 69 4.56 -21.79 21.52
CA TYR A 69 3.98 -20.89 20.53
C TYR A 69 4.94 -19.77 20.11
N LEU A 70 5.67 -19.17 21.04
CA LEU A 70 6.71 -18.18 20.73
C LEU A 70 7.81 -18.77 19.84
N LYS A 71 8.21 -20.03 20.07
CA LYS A 71 9.13 -20.73 19.17
C LYS A 71 8.55 -20.92 17.78
N THR A 72 7.26 -21.25 17.68
CA THR A 72 6.56 -21.34 16.39
C THR A 72 6.57 -20.00 15.65
N LEU A 73 6.24 -18.90 16.34
CA LEU A 73 6.28 -17.56 15.74
C LEU A 73 7.69 -17.18 15.27
N ASN A 74 8.71 -17.47 16.07
CA ASN A 74 10.10 -17.18 15.72
C ASN A 74 10.55 -18.00 14.50
N ARG A 75 10.20 -19.29 14.43
CA ARG A 75 10.50 -20.16 13.28
C ARG A 75 9.91 -19.64 11.97
N PHE A 76 8.72 -19.04 12.02
CA PHE A 76 8.08 -18.43 10.85
C PHE A 76 8.47 -16.96 10.63
N ASP A 77 9.53 -16.49 11.28
CA ASP A 77 10.03 -15.11 11.14
C ASP A 77 8.97 -14.05 11.45
N LEU A 78 8.08 -14.33 12.42
CA LEU A 78 7.05 -13.39 12.87
C LEU A 78 7.52 -12.59 14.09
N ILE A 79 8.46 -13.13 14.86
CA ILE A 79 9.04 -12.44 16.02
C ILE A 79 10.54 -12.67 16.08
N THR A 80 11.25 -11.73 16.67
CA THR A 80 12.61 -11.92 17.17
C THR A 80 12.58 -12.01 18.70
N THR A 81 13.59 -12.65 19.28
CA THR A 81 13.73 -12.80 20.73
C THR A 81 15.01 -12.14 21.19
N GLY A 82 14.91 -11.26 22.18
CA GLY A 82 16.04 -10.57 22.78
C GLY A 82 16.06 -10.68 24.29
N THR A 83 17.10 -10.12 24.90
CA THR A 83 17.17 -9.95 26.35
C THR A 83 17.44 -8.51 26.70
N THR A 84 16.74 -7.98 27.69
CA THR A 84 16.97 -6.64 28.23
C THR A 84 17.10 -6.70 29.76
N ILE A 85 17.52 -5.61 30.37
CA ILE A 85 17.57 -5.47 31.83
C ILE A 85 16.36 -4.65 32.25
N HIS A 86 15.48 -5.23 33.07
CA HIS A 86 14.32 -4.58 33.63
C HIS A 86 14.36 -4.67 35.15
N HIS A 87 14.36 -3.52 35.84
CA HIS A 87 14.58 -3.43 37.30
C HIS A 87 15.80 -4.23 37.80
N GLY A 88 16.93 -4.14 37.10
CA GLY A 88 18.18 -4.82 37.48
C GLY A 88 18.19 -6.33 37.27
N LYS A 89 17.12 -6.92 36.72
CA LYS A 89 17.06 -8.34 36.35
C LYS A 89 17.05 -8.51 34.85
N ARG A 90 17.78 -9.52 34.36
CA ARG A 90 17.73 -9.89 32.94
C ARG A 90 16.37 -10.53 32.64
N VAL A 91 15.65 -9.95 31.68
CA VAL A 91 14.35 -10.43 31.22
C VAL A 91 14.40 -10.69 29.72
N VAL A 92 13.59 -11.64 29.26
CA VAL A 92 13.43 -11.97 27.84
C VAL A 92 12.28 -11.14 27.28
N TYR A 93 12.51 -10.52 26.13
CA TYR A 93 11.48 -9.84 25.37
C TYR A 93 11.35 -10.46 23.97
N HIS A 94 10.18 -10.30 23.39
CA HIS A 94 9.88 -10.66 22.01
C HIS A 94 9.47 -9.39 21.27
N GLU A 95 9.83 -9.31 20.00
CA GLU A 95 9.55 -8.15 19.16
C GLU A 95 9.02 -8.62 17.80
N LEU A 96 7.95 -7.99 17.32
CA LEU A 96 7.36 -8.29 16.01
C LEU A 96 8.35 -7.95 14.90
N THR A 97 8.56 -8.88 13.97
CA THR A 97 9.17 -8.54 12.68
C THR A 97 8.18 -7.75 11.84
N LYS A 98 8.60 -7.23 10.69
CA LYS A 98 7.68 -6.59 9.76
C LYS A 98 6.60 -7.57 9.23
N ASN A 99 6.94 -8.85 9.04
CA ASN A 99 5.98 -9.91 8.73
C ASN A 99 5.03 -10.19 9.92
N GLY A 100 5.58 -10.19 11.13
CA GLY A 100 4.83 -10.29 12.37
C GLY A 100 3.79 -9.19 12.53
N TRP A 101 4.16 -7.95 12.21
CA TRP A 101 3.26 -6.81 12.17
C TRP A 101 2.13 -6.99 11.14
N GLY A 102 2.45 -7.47 9.93
CA GLY A 102 1.44 -7.81 8.93
C GLY A 102 0.38 -8.78 9.47
N LEU A 103 0.81 -9.82 10.19
CA LEU A 103 -0.09 -10.77 10.84
C LEU A 103 -0.81 -10.19 12.06
N ALA A 104 -0.13 -9.43 12.92
CA ALA A 104 -0.74 -8.83 14.10
C ALA A 104 -1.91 -7.91 13.72
N ARG A 105 -1.75 -7.16 12.61
CA ARG A 105 -2.83 -6.32 12.03
C ARG A 105 -4.04 -7.11 11.53
N PHE A 106 -3.88 -8.36 11.13
CA PHE A 106 -5.01 -9.22 10.79
C PHE A 106 -5.89 -9.50 12.03
N TYR A 107 -5.32 -9.51 13.23
CA TYR A 107 -6.04 -9.80 14.47
C TYR A 107 -6.46 -8.56 15.26
N PHE A 108 -5.80 -7.41 15.05
CA PHE A 108 -6.01 -6.19 15.83
C PHE A 108 -6.00 -4.92 14.99
N GLU A 109 -6.92 -4.02 15.31
CA GLU A 109 -6.99 -2.67 14.72
C GLU A 109 -6.00 -1.69 15.36
N GLY A 110 -5.28 -2.11 16.43
CA GLY A 110 -4.19 -1.34 17.02
C GLY A 110 -3.06 -1.19 16.01
N LEU A 111 -3.02 -0.03 15.37
CA LEU A 111 -2.03 0.29 14.36
C LEU A 111 -0.65 0.41 15.04
N PRO A 112 0.45 -0.03 14.39
CA PRO A 112 1.76 0.48 14.76
C PRO A 112 1.74 2.01 14.68
N SER A 113 2.65 2.67 15.39
CA SER A 113 2.80 4.13 15.34
C SER A 113 3.03 4.68 13.92
N ASP A 114 3.43 3.81 12.97
CA ASP A 114 3.63 4.17 11.56
C ASP A 114 3.01 3.12 10.58
N VAL A 115 1.80 3.40 10.11
CA VAL A 115 1.09 2.57 9.11
C VAL A 115 1.70 2.72 7.72
N GLU A 116 2.24 3.89 7.41
CA GLU A 116 2.79 4.20 6.09
C GLU A 116 4.07 3.38 5.86
N GLU A 117 4.98 3.36 6.84
CA GLU A 117 6.21 2.58 6.78
C GLU A 117 5.91 1.08 6.64
N LEU A 118 5.01 0.55 7.48
CA LEU A 118 4.66 -0.87 7.41
C LEU A 118 4.01 -1.24 6.08
N THR A 119 3.06 -0.43 5.60
CA THR A 119 2.36 -0.69 4.34
C THR A 119 3.32 -0.63 3.16
N THR A 120 4.23 0.35 3.17
CA THR A 120 5.29 0.48 2.17
C THR A 120 6.17 -0.76 2.15
N PHE A 121 6.68 -1.19 3.31
CA PHE A 121 7.52 -2.38 3.38
C PHE A 121 6.81 -3.64 2.89
N LEU A 122 5.57 -3.89 3.35
CA LEU A 122 4.84 -5.10 2.95
C LEU A 122 4.56 -5.09 1.44
N LEU A 123 4.23 -3.93 0.88
CA LEU A 123 4.00 -3.78 -0.55
C LEU A 123 5.29 -3.98 -1.35
N GLU A 124 6.40 -3.38 -0.93
CA GLU A 124 7.71 -3.54 -1.57
C GLU A 124 8.15 -5.01 -1.57
N ASP A 125 8.09 -5.71 -0.43
CA ASP A 125 8.47 -7.12 -0.34
C ASP A 125 7.56 -8.00 -1.21
N TYR A 126 6.26 -7.70 -1.25
CA TYR A 126 5.31 -8.40 -2.12
C TYR A 126 5.62 -8.19 -3.61
N LEU A 127 5.90 -6.96 -4.02
CA LEU A 127 6.26 -6.64 -5.41
C LEU A 127 7.58 -7.30 -5.82
N VAL A 128 8.58 -7.34 -4.94
CA VAL A 128 9.84 -8.06 -5.19
C VAL A 128 9.61 -9.56 -5.40
N ARG A 129 8.79 -10.18 -4.55
CA ARG A 129 8.43 -11.60 -4.69
C ARG A 129 7.64 -11.88 -5.97
N LEU A 130 6.69 -11.01 -6.34
CA LEU A 130 5.97 -11.13 -7.60
C LEU A 130 6.89 -10.97 -8.80
N ALA A 131 7.79 -9.98 -8.79
CA ALA A 131 8.76 -9.79 -9.87
C ALA A 131 9.68 -11.02 -10.01
N THR A 132 10.08 -11.61 -8.90
CA THR A 132 10.88 -12.86 -8.89
C THR A 132 10.09 -14.02 -9.48
N LEU A 133 8.83 -14.21 -9.06
CA LEU A 133 7.94 -15.23 -9.64
C LEU A 133 7.77 -15.05 -11.15
N TYR A 134 7.55 -13.81 -11.61
CA TYR A 134 7.41 -13.53 -13.04
C TYR A 134 8.68 -13.93 -13.80
N ARG A 135 9.84 -13.59 -13.26
CA ARG A 135 11.13 -13.95 -13.85
C ARG A 135 11.31 -15.47 -13.92
N ASP A 136 11.01 -16.17 -12.83
CA ASP A 136 11.17 -17.63 -12.74
C ASP A 136 10.23 -18.37 -13.71
N GLU A 137 9.04 -17.83 -13.94
CA GLU A 137 8.04 -18.36 -14.88
C GLU A 137 8.23 -17.85 -16.34
N GLY A 138 9.27 -17.04 -16.61
CA GLY A 138 9.54 -16.48 -17.94
C GLY A 138 8.51 -15.44 -18.40
N LEU A 139 7.76 -14.83 -17.48
CA LEU A 139 6.79 -13.78 -17.74
C LEU A 139 7.48 -12.40 -17.79
N PRO A 140 7.03 -11.48 -18.67
CA PRO A 140 7.59 -10.13 -18.73
C PRO A 140 7.28 -9.32 -17.46
N GLU A 141 8.30 -8.85 -16.75
CA GLU A 141 8.15 -7.99 -15.56
C GLU A 141 7.39 -6.69 -15.85
N SER A 142 7.42 -6.19 -17.10
CA SER A 142 6.65 -5.02 -17.55
C SER A 142 5.14 -5.16 -17.33
N THR A 143 4.63 -6.39 -17.33
CA THR A 143 3.22 -6.70 -17.06
C THR A 143 2.79 -6.24 -15.66
N LEU A 144 3.68 -6.30 -14.66
CA LEU A 144 3.39 -5.83 -13.30
C LEU A 144 3.13 -4.31 -13.29
N PHE A 145 3.95 -3.55 -14.03
CA PHE A 145 3.78 -2.12 -14.18
C PHE A 145 2.46 -1.79 -14.89
N GLU A 146 2.12 -2.50 -15.96
CA GLU A 146 0.85 -2.33 -16.68
C GLU A 146 -0.37 -2.62 -15.80
N ILE A 147 -0.32 -3.67 -14.98
CA ILE A 147 -1.39 -4.00 -14.02
C ILE A 147 -1.55 -2.88 -13.00
N PHE A 148 -0.45 -2.43 -12.38
CA PHE A 148 -0.47 -1.36 -11.39
C PHE A 148 -1.07 -0.08 -11.97
N ALA A 149 -0.54 0.35 -13.12
CA ALA A 149 -1.00 1.49 -13.88
C ALA A 149 -2.51 1.47 -14.16
N ARG A 150 -3.00 0.38 -14.76
CA ARG A 150 -4.41 0.21 -15.11
C ARG A 150 -5.29 0.23 -13.87
N THR A 151 -4.85 -0.42 -12.79
CA THR A 151 -5.60 -0.48 -11.53
C THR A 151 -5.68 0.90 -10.87
N ARG A 152 -4.58 1.65 -10.88
CA ARG A 152 -4.54 3.04 -10.38
C ARG A 152 -5.47 3.95 -11.19
N ALA A 153 -5.40 3.89 -12.52
CA ALA A 153 -6.28 4.67 -13.38
C ALA A 153 -7.77 4.35 -13.12
N LYS A 154 -8.10 3.06 -12.97
CA LYS A 154 -9.45 2.63 -12.61
C LYS A 154 -9.89 3.19 -11.26
N ALA A 155 -9.04 3.12 -10.23
CA ALA A 155 -9.37 3.65 -8.90
C ALA A 155 -9.64 5.17 -8.92
N ILE A 156 -8.87 5.94 -9.71
CA ILE A 156 -9.10 7.38 -9.91
C ILE A 156 -10.44 7.64 -10.60
N LEU A 157 -10.74 6.88 -11.66
CA LEU A 157 -12.00 6.99 -12.39
C LEU A 157 -13.22 6.58 -11.55
N ASP A 158 -13.10 5.51 -10.77
CA ASP A 158 -14.16 5.04 -9.87
C ASP A 158 -14.45 6.07 -8.76
N GLY A 159 -13.45 6.85 -8.34
CA GLY A 159 -13.60 7.98 -7.41
C GLY A 159 -14.11 9.28 -8.06
N SER A 160 -14.19 9.33 -9.39
CA SER A 160 -14.62 10.53 -10.11
C SER A 160 -16.14 10.69 -10.08
N LYS A 161 -16.63 11.94 -10.13
CA LYS A 161 -18.07 12.20 -10.27
C LYS A 161 -18.57 11.61 -11.58
N ASN A 162 -19.58 10.76 -11.48
CA ASN A 162 -20.28 10.21 -12.64
C ASN A 162 -21.50 11.10 -12.97
N TYR A 163 -21.53 11.66 -14.17
CA TYR A 163 -22.65 12.44 -14.68
C TYR A 163 -23.43 11.58 -15.70
N PRO A 164 -24.63 11.07 -15.37
CA PRO A 164 -25.40 10.23 -16.28
C PRO A 164 -25.91 10.98 -17.52
N SER A 165 -26.01 12.31 -17.42
CA SER A 165 -26.50 13.19 -18.48
C SER A 165 -25.79 14.55 -18.38
N PRO A 166 -24.49 14.60 -18.72
CA PRO A 166 -23.70 15.82 -18.61
C PRO A 166 -24.22 16.88 -19.61
N ASP A 167 -24.12 18.15 -19.22
CA ASP A 167 -24.40 19.30 -20.09
C ASP A 167 -23.44 19.30 -21.31
N PHE A 168 -22.20 18.87 -21.08
CA PHE A 168 -21.16 18.82 -22.11
C PHE A 168 -20.36 17.52 -22.06
N ILE A 169 -20.12 16.94 -23.24
CA ILE A 169 -19.16 15.85 -23.44
C ILE A 169 -18.09 16.36 -24.41
N LEU A 170 -16.86 16.45 -23.92
CA LEU A 170 -15.73 16.93 -24.70
C LEU A 170 -14.85 15.77 -25.13
N PHE A 171 -14.54 15.71 -26.42
CA PHE A 171 -13.61 14.74 -26.99
C PHE A 171 -12.37 15.48 -27.46
N GLY A 172 -11.20 15.07 -26.99
CA GLY A 172 -9.97 15.68 -27.46
C GLY A 172 -8.75 15.30 -26.64
N ALA A 173 -7.61 15.83 -27.05
CA ALA A 173 -6.35 15.53 -26.41
C ALA A 173 -6.19 16.29 -25.09
N SER A 174 -5.53 15.62 -24.14
CA SER A 174 -4.94 16.19 -22.95
C SER A 174 -3.42 16.28 -23.12
N ALA A 175 -2.81 17.27 -22.47
CA ALA A 175 -1.38 17.50 -22.52
C ALA A 175 -0.83 17.82 -21.13
N TYR A 176 0.46 17.59 -20.96
CA TYR A 176 1.21 18.07 -19.80
C TYR A 176 2.19 19.13 -20.29
N TYR A 177 1.89 20.39 -20.04
CA TYR A 177 2.65 21.52 -20.55
C TYR A 177 3.92 21.74 -19.74
N THR A 178 4.99 22.11 -20.45
CA THR A 178 6.20 22.68 -19.84
C THR A 178 6.28 24.14 -20.28
N GLN A 179 6.09 25.05 -19.34
CA GLN A 179 6.17 26.48 -19.56
C GLN A 179 7.51 27.01 -19.07
N ILE A 180 8.17 27.79 -19.92
CA ILE A 180 9.43 28.45 -19.61
C ILE A 180 9.26 29.92 -19.98
N GLY A 181 9.30 30.80 -18.98
CA GLY A 181 9.27 32.24 -19.20
C GLY A 181 10.67 32.75 -19.55
N CYS A 182 10.80 33.43 -20.68
CA CYS A 182 12.03 34.11 -21.11
C CYS A 182 11.68 35.55 -21.50
N GLU A 183 12.51 36.53 -21.14
CA GLU A 183 12.30 37.92 -21.59
C GLU A 183 12.39 38.06 -23.11
N LYS A 184 13.25 37.23 -23.73
CA LYS A 184 13.43 37.18 -25.18
C LYS A 184 13.76 35.75 -25.60
N LEU A 185 13.17 35.31 -26.71
CA LEU A 185 13.47 34.01 -27.30
C LEU A 185 14.95 33.95 -27.70
N PRO A 186 15.61 32.78 -27.54
CA PRO A 186 16.98 32.62 -27.98
C PRO A 186 17.08 32.79 -29.51
N PRO A 187 18.13 33.45 -30.02
CA PRO A 187 18.39 33.45 -31.46
C PRO A 187 18.65 32.01 -31.92
N VAL A 188 18.46 31.74 -33.22
CA VAL A 188 18.68 30.40 -33.79
C VAL A 188 20.10 29.93 -33.47
N GLY A 189 20.23 28.79 -32.78
CA GLY A 189 21.51 28.23 -32.35
C GLY A 189 22.16 28.92 -31.14
N GLY A 190 21.50 29.92 -30.55
CA GLY A 190 21.99 30.64 -29.37
C GLY A 190 21.35 30.18 -28.06
N LEU A 191 21.80 30.80 -26.97
CA LEU A 191 21.30 30.59 -25.62
C LEU A 191 20.69 31.89 -25.10
N THR A 192 19.67 31.76 -24.25
CA THR A 192 19.08 32.88 -23.51
C THR A 192 18.85 32.46 -22.06
N SER A 193 18.86 33.42 -21.14
CA SER A 193 18.50 33.15 -19.75
C SER A 193 16.97 33.11 -19.63
N CYS A 194 16.44 32.03 -19.09
CA CYS A 194 15.02 31.84 -18.85
C CYS A 194 14.78 31.47 -17.38
N SER A 195 13.54 31.61 -16.96
CA SER A 195 13.05 31.06 -15.70
C SER A 195 13.15 29.54 -15.66
N SER A 196 13.11 28.98 -14.45
CA SER A 196 12.99 27.54 -14.24
C SER A 196 11.71 27.01 -14.90
N PRO A 197 11.75 25.84 -15.56
CA PRO A 197 10.56 25.26 -16.16
C PRO A 197 9.46 24.98 -15.13
N VAL A 198 8.24 25.38 -15.44
CA VAL A 198 7.03 25.06 -14.68
C VAL A 198 6.23 24.04 -15.47
N ARG A 199 5.83 22.92 -14.85
CA ARG A 199 5.04 21.88 -15.49
C ARG A 199 3.62 21.83 -14.92
N HIS A 200 2.62 21.66 -15.76
CA HIS A 200 1.21 21.59 -15.35
C HIS A 200 0.37 20.80 -16.36
N SER A 201 -0.73 20.21 -15.89
CA SER A 201 -1.73 19.58 -16.75
C SER A 201 -2.50 20.63 -17.57
N GLY A 202 -2.90 20.27 -18.79
CA GLY A 202 -3.58 21.18 -19.69
C GLY A 202 -3.96 20.50 -21.01
N GLY A 203 -4.01 21.28 -22.08
CA GLY A 203 -4.55 20.88 -23.37
C GLY A 203 -5.81 21.68 -23.67
N PRO A 204 -6.07 22.11 -24.93
CA PRO A 204 -7.23 22.95 -25.24
C PRO A 204 -8.55 22.35 -24.76
N THR A 205 -8.70 21.02 -24.86
CA THR A 205 -9.88 20.28 -24.40
C THR A 205 -10.00 20.26 -22.89
N VAL A 206 -8.88 20.07 -22.18
CA VAL A 206 -8.84 20.03 -20.71
C VAL A 206 -9.15 21.42 -20.16
N GLU A 207 -8.55 22.47 -20.71
CA GLU A 207 -8.81 23.86 -20.32
C GLU A 207 -10.29 24.23 -20.54
N LEU A 208 -10.86 23.84 -21.67
CA LEU A 208 -12.29 24.03 -21.93
C LEU A 208 -13.16 23.25 -20.94
N ALA A 209 -12.81 22.00 -20.64
CA ALA A 209 -13.54 21.18 -19.66
C ALA A 209 -13.54 21.83 -18.28
N LEU A 210 -12.36 22.31 -17.85
CA LEU A 210 -12.19 22.99 -16.56
C LEU A 210 -12.92 24.33 -16.52
N ALA A 211 -12.93 25.08 -17.63
CA ALA A 211 -13.68 26.34 -17.72
C ALA A 211 -15.20 26.10 -17.59
N LEU A 212 -15.76 25.16 -18.34
CA LEU A 212 -17.19 24.80 -18.26
C LEU A 212 -17.57 24.29 -16.88
N ALA A 213 -16.72 23.46 -16.26
CA ALA A 213 -16.93 22.97 -14.90
C ALA A 213 -16.87 24.10 -13.85
N ARG A 214 -15.96 25.09 -14.01
CA ARG A 214 -15.89 26.28 -13.14
C ARG A 214 -17.13 27.17 -13.24
N GLU A 215 -17.79 27.17 -14.39
CA GLU A 215 -19.08 27.84 -14.59
C GLU A 215 -20.28 27.04 -14.05
N GLY A 216 -20.04 25.84 -13.52
CA GLY A 216 -21.05 25.00 -12.87
C GLY A 216 -21.73 23.98 -13.78
N ASN A 217 -21.25 23.80 -15.01
CA ASN A 217 -21.81 22.81 -15.94
C ASN A 217 -21.27 21.40 -15.64
N GLU A 218 -22.14 20.41 -15.70
CA GLU A 218 -21.76 19.01 -15.62
C GLU A 218 -21.01 18.61 -16.89
N THR A 219 -19.69 18.45 -16.78
CA THR A 219 -18.83 18.23 -17.95
C THR A 219 -18.10 16.90 -17.83
N SER A 220 -18.16 16.10 -18.90
CA SER A 220 -17.38 14.88 -19.06
C SER A 220 -16.31 15.06 -20.12
N LEU A 221 -15.08 14.68 -19.80
CA LEU A 221 -13.95 14.68 -20.75
C LEU A 221 -13.63 13.25 -21.17
N VAL A 222 -13.57 13.03 -22.48
CA VAL A 222 -13.06 11.80 -23.09
C VAL A 222 -11.72 12.11 -23.75
N SER A 223 -10.65 11.65 -23.12
CA SER A 223 -9.26 11.82 -23.58
C SER A 223 -8.46 10.54 -23.37
N SER A 224 -7.31 10.45 -24.03
CA SER A 224 -6.28 9.45 -23.79
C SER A 224 -5.09 10.11 -23.10
N VAL A 225 -4.59 9.48 -22.04
CA VAL A 225 -3.33 9.86 -21.38
C VAL A 225 -2.29 8.76 -21.52
N GLY A 226 -1.02 9.15 -21.49
CA GLY A 226 0.09 8.20 -21.41
C GLY A 226 0.02 7.41 -20.10
N ASN A 227 0.55 6.19 -20.13
CA ASN A 227 0.71 5.39 -18.92
C ASN A 227 2.05 5.72 -18.21
N ASP A 228 2.24 7.00 -17.94
CA ASP A 228 3.43 7.57 -17.33
C ASP A 228 3.01 8.59 -16.26
N MET A 229 4.01 9.12 -15.55
CA MET A 229 3.76 10.08 -14.46
C MET A 229 3.04 11.34 -14.96
N ASP A 230 3.33 11.80 -16.17
CA ASP A 230 2.71 13.01 -16.71
C ASP A 230 1.23 12.75 -17.07
N GLY A 231 0.94 11.60 -17.67
CA GLY A 231 -0.42 11.14 -17.91
C GLY A 231 -1.23 10.97 -16.63
N TRP A 232 -0.61 10.47 -15.55
CA TRP A 232 -1.27 10.38 -14.25
C TRP A 232 -1.54 11.75 -13.62
N ASN A 233 -0.59 12.70 -13.72
CA ASN A 233 -0.78 14.07 -13.23
C ASN A 233 -1.87 14.85 -13.98
N ILE A 234 -2.30 14.39 -15.15
CA ILE A 234 -3.44 14.97 -15.89
C ILE A 234 -4.77 14.55 -15.27
N ILE A 235 -4.88 13.33 -14.73
CA ILE A 235 -6.15 12.74 -14.27
C ILE A 235 -6.35 12.79 -12.74
N THR A 236 -5.36 13.28 -11.99
CA THR A 236 -5.42 13.50 -10.53
C THR A 236 -5.56 14.97 -10.20
#